data_AF-A0A2V6NIS3-F1
#
_entry.id   AF-A0A2V6NIS3-F1
#
_cell.length_a   1.000
_cell.length_b   1.000
_cell.length_c   1.000
_cell.angle_alpha   90.00
_cell.angle_beta   90.00
_cell.angle_gamma   90.00
#
_symmetry.space_group_name_H-M   'P 1'
#
loop_
_entity.id
_entity.type
_entity.pdbx_description
1 polymer ?
#
loop_
_entity_poly.entity_id
_entity_poly.type
_entity_poly.pdbx_seq_one_letter_code
_entity_poly.pdbx_strand_id
1 'polypeptide(L)' 'RVGEFAIGTNTACTHVIGNILQDEKIPGVHLAFGHPYAEHTGANWLSKTHIDCVGRDFDIWFDGAQVMRDGKFLV' A
#
# COMPACT_ATOMS: atom_id res chain seq x y z
N ARG A 1 -12.10 -8.99 -2.30
CA ARG A 1 -12.34 -7.53 -2.52
C ARG A 1 -11.16 -6.78 -1.93
N VAL A 2 -10.75 -5.67 -2.53
CA VAL A 2 -9.71 -4.80 -1.97
C VAL A 2 -10.33 -4.00 -0.82
N GLY A 3 -9.71 -4.06 0.35
CA GLY A 3 -10.14 -3.35 1.55
C GLY A 3 -9.30 -2.12 1.83
N GLU A 4 -8.02 -2.14 1.46
CA GLU A 4 -7.09 -1.03 1.64
C GLU A 4 -6.22 -0.83 0.40
N PHE A 5 -5.87 0.43 0.15
CA PHE A 5 -4.84 0.84 -0.78
C PHE A 5 -4.01 1.94 -0.13
N ALA A 6 -2.69 1.76 -0.11
CA ALA A 6 -1.74 2.67 0.50
C ALA A 6 -0.44 2.77 -0.31
N ILE A 7 0.30 3.84 -0.07
CA ILE A 7 1.64 4.05 -0.63
C ILE A 7 2.62 4.10 0.54
N GLY A 8 3.63 3.24 0.52
CA GLY A 8 4.70 3.30 1.50
C GLY A 8 5.55 4.54 1.28
N THR A 9 5.85 5.28 2.33
CA THR A 9 6.58 6.57 2.24
C THR A 9 7.91 6.57 2.98
N ASN A 10 8.27 5.46 3.65
CA ASN A 10 9.50 5.40 4.45
C ASN A 10 10.71 5.04 3.58
N THR A 11 11.41 6.04 3.07
CA THR A 11 12.62 5.86 2.24
C THR A 11 13.80 5.23 2.98
N ALA A 12 13.75 5.12 4.32
CA ALA A 12 14.77 4.39 5.08
C ALA A 12 14.58 2.87 5.02
N CYS A 13 13.41 2.37 4.65
CA CYS A 13 13.15 0.95 4.42
C CYS A 13 13.58 0.59 2.99
N THR A 14 14.73 -0.08 2.85
CA THR A 14 15.38 -0.29 1.55
C THR A 14 15.15 -1.66 0.92
N HIS A 15 14.69 -2.64 1.70
CA HIS A 15 14.47 -4.01 1.24
C HIS A 15 13.42 -4.71 2.10
N VAL A 16 12.78 -5.72 1.50
CA VAL A 16 11.81 -6.59 2.19
C VAL A 16 12.56 -7.48 3.18
N ILE A 17 12.04 -7.55 4.40
CA ILE A 17 12.61 -8.37 5.48
C ILE A 17 11.70 -9.53 5.91
N GLY A 18 10.52 -9.66 5.30
CA GLY A 18 9.55 -10.70 5.66
C GLY A 18 8.76 -10.37 6.92
N ASN A 19 8.70 -9.09 7.28
CA ASN A 19 7.88 -8.59 8.37
C ASN A 19 6.92 -7.56 7.78
N ILE A 20 5.66 -7.96 7.64
CA ILE A 20 4.66 -7.16 6.94
C ILE A 20 4.49 -5.76 7.55
N LEU A 21 4.59 -5.65 8.88
CA LEU A 21 4.51 -4.39 9.58
C LEU A 21 5.64 -3.44 9.18
N GLN A 22 6.79 -3.90 8.70
CA GLN A 22 7.83 -3.00 8.18
C GLN A 22 7.81 -2.91 6.65
N ASP A 23 7.53 -4.04 5.99
CA ASP A 23 7.58 -4.14 4.54
C ASP A 23 6.54 -3.22 3.87
N GLU A 24 5.35 -3.04 4.46
CA GLU A 24 4.31 -2.15 3.90
C GLU A 24 4.68 -0.65 3.91
N LYS A 25 5.76 -0.26 4.60
CA LYS A 25 6.25 1.13 4.64
C LYS A 25 7.22 1.44 3.50
N ILE A 26 7.74 0.42 2.81
CA ILE A 26 8.70 0.58 1.71
C ILE A 26 8.06 1.39 0.57
N PRO A 27 8.78 2.33 -0.06
CA PRO A 27 8.31 3.03 -1.26
C PRO A 27 7.78 2.07 -2.33
N GLY A 28 6.50 2.24 -2.65
CA GLY A 28 5.75 1.32 -3.49
C GLY A 28 4.28 1.31 -3.12
N VAL A 29 3.59 0.25 -3.52
CA VAL A 29 2.15 0.07 -3.24
C VAL A 29 1.97 -1.02 -2.21
N HIS A 30 1.19 -0.71 -1.18
CA HIS A 30 0.59 -1.70 -0.30
C HIS A 30 -0.91 -1.78 -0.62
N LEU A 31 -1.41 -2.99 -0.87
CA LEU A 31 -2.82 -3.27 -1.03
C LEU A 31 -3.24 -4.42 -0.12
N ALA A 32 -4.37 -4.28 0.58
CA ALA A 32 -4.90 -5.35 1.40
C ALA A 32 -6.19 -5.93 0.83
N PHE A 33 -6.28 -7.27 0.80
CA PHE A 33 -7.51 -7.98 0.50
C PHE A 33 -8.27 -8.30 1.77
N GLY A 34 -9.58 -8.05 1.77
CA GLY A 34 -10.44 -8.39 2.89
C GLY A 34 -10.89 -7.18 3.68
N HIS A 35 -10.74 -7.18 5.01
CA HIS A 35 -11.43 -6.26 5.90
C HIS A 35 -11.12 -4.80 5.53
N PRO A 36 -12.11 -3.98 5.18
CA PRO A 36 -11.89 -2.64 4.66
C PRO A 36 -11.80 -1.56 5.75
N TYR A 37 -11.60 -1.96 7.01
CA TYR A 37 -11.77 -1.08 8.18
C TYR A 37 -13.10 -0.33 8.10
N ALA A 38 -14.22 -1.06 8.00
CA ALA A 38 -15.55 -0.51 7.76
C ALA A 38 -15.95 0.58 8.79
N GLU A 39 -15.45 0.45 10.01
CA GLU A 39 -15.55 1.39 11.13
C GLU A 39 -14.90 2.77 10.85
N HIS A 40 -13.96 2.83 9.91
CA HIS A 40 -13.22 4.03 9.52
C HIS A 40 -13.54 4.50 8.09
N THR A 41 -13.82 3.57 7.19
CA THR A 41 -14.05 3.86 5.76
C THR A 41 -15.52 4.00 5.38
N GLY A 42 -16.45 3.56 6.23
CA GLY A 42 -17.88 3.54 5.93
C GLY A 42 -18.30 2.45 4.94
N ALA A 43 -17.40 1.50 4.63
CA ALA A 43 -17.72 0.36 3.77
C ALA A 43 -18.88 -0.46 4.34
N ASN A 44 -19.83 -0.84 3.48
CA ASN A 44 -21.04 -1.58 3.87
C ASN A 44 -20.87 -3.11 3.90
N TRP A 45 -19.64 -3.60 3.95
CA TRP A 45 -19.32 -5.02 3.89
C TRP A 45 -18.19 -5.38 4.84
N LEU A 46 -18.18 -6.64 5.28
CA LEU A 46 -17.24 -7.15 6.26
C LEU A 46 -16.46 -8.34 5.68
N SER A 47 -15.26 -8.56 6.19
CA SER A 47 -14.42 -9.73 5.91
C SER A 47 -13.68 -10.12 7.19
N LYS A 48 -13.54 -11.43 7.45
CA LYS A 48 -12.83 -11.91 8.64
C LYS A 48 -11.31 -11.81 8.52
N THR A 49 -10.81 -11.73 7.29
CA THR A 49 -9.38 -11.67 6.99
C THR A 49 -9.02 -10.30 6.46
N HIS A 50 -7.79 -9.89 6.71
CA HIS A 50 -7.10 -8.75 6.12
C HIS A 50 -5.72 -9.27 5.72
N ILE A 51 -5.41 -9.25 4.43
CA ILE A 51 -4.20 -9.84 3.87
C ILE A 51 -3.47 -8.78 3.07
N ASP A 52 -2.40 -8.27 3.66
CA ASP A 52 -1.55 -7.24 3.09
C ASP A 52 -0.65 -7.83 1.99
N CYS A 53 -0.53 -7.10 0.89
CA CYS A 53 0.34 -7.40 -0.23
C CYS A 53 1.17 -6.16 -0.54
N VAL A 54 2.48 -6.32 -0.55
CA VAL A 54 3.43 -5.23 -0.82
C VAL A 54 4.05 -5.48 -2.19
N GLY A 55 4.03 -4.46 -3.05
CA GLY A 55 4.81 -4.46 -4.27
C GLY A 55 5.70 -3.22 -4.35
N ARG A 56 6.87 -3.43 -4.97
CA ARG A 56 7.95 -2.44 -5.09
C ARG A 56 8.12 -2.06 -6.55
N ASP A 57 8.94 -1.03 -6.78
CA ASP A 57 9.39 -0.64 -8.12
C ASP A 57 8.23 -0.26 -9.06
N PHE A 58 7.14 0.25 -8.48
CA PHE A 58 6.00 0.75 -9.24
C PHE A 58 6.21 2.18 -9.70
N ASP A 59 5.59 2.48 -10.83
CA ASP A 59 5.23 3.83 -11.18
C ASP A 59 3.83 4.14 -10.63
N ILE A 60 3.65 5.32 -10.02
CA ILE A 60 2.38 5.74 -9.41
C ILE A 60 2.00 7.12 -9.95
N TRP A 61 0.73 7.25 -10.34
CA TRP A 61 0.12 8.49 -10.80
C TRP A 61 -1.11 8.84 -9.97
N PHE A 62 -1.30 10.14 -9.71
CA PHE A 62 -2.54 10.71 -9.21
C PHE A 62 -3.06 11.71 -10.22
N ASP A 63 -4.30 11.50 -10.70
CA ASP A 63 -4.98 12.39 -11.65
C ASP A 63 -4.13 12.76 -12.88
N GLY A 64 -3.33 11.81 -13.37
CA GLY A 64 -2.42 11.98 -14.51
C GLY A 64 -1.04 12.56 -14.17
N ALA A 65 -0.81 13.06 -12.95
CA ALA A 65 0.51 13.48 -12.47
C ALA A 65 1.28 12.28 -11.91
N GLN A 66 2.46 12.00 -12.47
CA GLN A 66 3.34 10.95 -11.93
C GLN A 66 3.97 11.42 -10.62
N VAL A 67 3.74 10.69 -9.54
CA VAL A 67 4.28 11.00 -8.20
C VAL A 67 5.41 10.06 -7.79
N MET A 68 5.46 8.86 -8.38
CA MET A 68 6.52 7.88 -8.18
C MET A 68 6.91 7.25 -9.52
N ARG A 69 8.21 7.03 -9.73
CA ARG A 69 8.77 6.26 -10.85
C ARG A 69 9.75 5.23 -10.34
N ASP A 70 9.59 3.98 -10.74
CA ASP A 70 10.49 2.88 -10.37
C ASP A 70 10.74 2.83 -8.85
N GLY A 71 9.66 2.91 -8.05
CA GLY A 71 9.72 2.90 -6.59
C GLY A 71 10.33 4.16 -5.94
N LYS A 72 10.61 5.22 -6.71
CA LYS A 72 11.21 6.47 -6.21
C LYS A 72 10.25 7.64 -6.38
N PHE A 73 10.07 8.41 -5.31
CA PHE A 73 9.29 9.64 -5.35
C PHE A 73 9.91 10.65 -6.34
N LEU A 74 9.06 11.34 -7.11
CA LEU A 74 9.46 12.33 -8.11
C LEU A 74 9.43 13.79 -7.60
N VAL A 75 9.12 13.99 -6.32
CA VAL A 75 9.08 15.29 -5.64
C VAL A 75 10.47 15.83 -5.33
#